data_AF-A0A0L6W7I0-F1
#
_entry.id   AF-A0A0L6W7I0-F1
#
_cell.length_a   1.000
_cell.length_b   1.000
_cell.length_c   1.000
_cell.angle_alpha   90.00
_cell.angle_beta   90.00
_cell.angle_gamma   90.00
#
_symmetry.space_group_name_H-M   'P 1'
#
loop_
_entity.id
_entity.type
_entity.pdbx_description
1 polymer ?
#
loop_
_entity_poly.entity_id
_entity_poly.type
_entity_poly.pdbx_seq_one_letter_code
_entity_poly.pdbx_strand_id
1 'polypeptide(L)'
;MIDQPQTPLQLCLRSAWSFIINVQLDGSPKVLPALVNSGISGTFISSQLDLCCNNLNKFLKLQLFDRSPVTTGITQYYDNIFTLDNNLQFQAWLLVTQLLPLTLIMLRLPWLQDVNPNIDWKNLTM
;
A
#
# COMPACT_ATOMS: atom_id res chain seq x y z
N MET A 1 -10.01 -15.81 -49.78
CA MET A 1 -9.09 -15.80 -48.63
C MET A 1 -8.67 -14.36 -48.43
N ILE A 2 -9.09 -13.74 -47.33
CA ILE A 2 -8.70 -12.39 -46.95
C ILE A 2 -7.89 -12.56 -45.67
N ASP A 3 -6.62 -12.19 -45.73
CA ASP A 3 -5.74 -12.11 -44.57
C ASP A 3 -6.31 -11.08 -43.60
N GLN A 4 -6.75 -11.54 -42.42
CA GLN A 4 -7.05 -10.63 -41.33
C GLN A 4 -5.72 -10.11 -40.77
N PRO A 5 -5.53 -8.79 -40.64
CA PRO A 5 -4.39 -8.27 -39.91
C PRO A 5 -4.55 -8.70 -38.44
N GLN A 6 -3.55 -9.41 -37.93
CA GLN A 6 -3.43 -9.66 -36.49
C GLN A 6 -3.46 -8.31 -35.78
N THR A 7 -4.49 -8.09 -34.97
CA THR A 7 -4.53 -6.99 -34.02
C THR A 7 -3.22 -7.05 -33.24
N PRO A 8 -2.40 -5.99 -33.20
CA PRO A 8 -1.17 -6.02 -32.41
C PRO A 8 -1.58 -6.39 -30.98
N LEU A 9 -0.91 -7.39 -30.42
CA LEU A 9 -1.08 -7.82 -29.04
C LEU A 9 -0.96 -6.56 -28.19
N GLN A 10 -2.10 -6.06 -27.71
CA GLN A 10 -2.15 -4.79 -27.02
C GLN A 10 -1.42 -5.00 -25.70
N LEU A 11 -0.23 -4.42 -25.58
CA LEU A 11 0.53 -4.40 -24.34
C LEU A 11 -0.28 -3.57 -23.34
N CYS A 12 -1.14 -4.24 -22.57
CA CYS A 12 -1.67 -3.66 -21.35
C CYS A 12 -0.50 -3.48 -20.39
N LEU A 13 -0.01 -2.25 -20.26
CA LEU A 13 0.79 -1.80 -19.14
C LEU A 13 -0.03 -1.97 -17.84
N ARG A 14 0.01 -3.17 -17.27
CA ARG A 14 -0.12 -3.35 -15.83
C ARG A 14 1.25 -2.91 -15.29
N SER A 15 1.36 -1.63 -14.92
CA SER A 15 2.61 -0.91 -14.61
C SER A 15 3.76 -1.80 -14.13
N ALA A 16 4.86 -1.83 -14.89
CA ALA A 16 6.03 -2.69 -14.65
C ALA A 16 6.85 -2.36 -13.36
N TRP A 17 6.30 -1.61 -12.40
CA TRP A 17 7.07 -0.96 -11.32
C TRP A 17 6.32 -0.88 -9.97
N SER A 18 5.18 -1.54 -9.80
CA SER A 18 4.48 -1.56 -8.51
C SER A 18 4.68 -2.91 -7.83
N PHE A 19 5.34 -2.91 -6.66
CA PHE A 19 5.41 -4.09 -5.80
C PHE A 19 4.18 -4.09 -4.90
N ILE A 20 3.22 -4.98 -5.19
CA ILE A 20 1.97 -5.11 -4.44
C ILE A 20 2.04 -6.41 -3.68
N ILE A 21 1.71 -6.36 -2.39
CA ILE A 21 1.55 -7.54 -1.56
C ILE A 21 0.14 -7.59 -0.99
N ASN A 22 -0.35 -8.79 -0.71
CA ASN A 22 -1.61 -8.92 -0.01
C ASN A 22 -1.37 -8.91 1.50
N VAL A 23 -2.24 -8.21 2.21
CA VAL A 23 -2.24 -8.17 3.67
C VAL A 23 -3.64 -8.43 4.19
N GLN A 24 -3.72 -9.18 5.28
CA GLN A 24 -4.92 -9.35 6.06
C GLN A 24 -4.79 -8.56 7.37
N LEU A 25 -5.83 -7.81 7.72
CA LEU A 25 -5.93 -7.12 9.00
C LEU A 25 -6.47 -8.07 10.06
N ASP A 26 -5.90 -8.04 11.26
CA ASP A 26 -6.44 -8.76 12.40
C ASP A 26 -7.87 -8.33 12.71
N GLY A 27 -8.73 -9.31 12.99
CA GLY A 27 -10.17 -9.13 13.14
C GLY A 27 -10.95 -8.93 11.83
N SER A 28 -10.30 -8.96 10.65
CA SER A 28 -10.96 -8.87 9.34
C SER A 28 -10.69 -10.12 8.50
N PRO A 29 -11.73 -10.77 7.93
CA PRO A 29 -11.52 -11.85 6.95
C PRO A 29 -11.08 -11.34 5.57
N LYS A 30 -11.07 -10.01 5.37
CA LYS A 30 -10.78 -9.41 4.06
C LYS A 30 -9.28 -9.24 3.86
N VAL A 31 -8.80 -9.80 2.75
CA VAL A 31 -7.45 -9.56 2.22
C VAL A 31 -7.45 -8.29 1.37
N LEU A 32 -6.47 -7.43 1.60
CA LEU A 32 -6.34 -6.13 0.95
C LEU A 32 -4.99 -6.03 0.23
N PRO A 33 -4.95 -5.45 -0.98
CA PRO A 33 -3.68 -5.14 -1.64
C PRO A 33 -3.01 -3.94 -0.96
N ALA A 34 -1.73 -4.09 -0.66
CA ALA A 34 -0.86 -3.06 -0.14
C ALA A 34 0.25 -2.75 -1.15
N LEU A 35 0.39 -1.46 -1.49
CA LEU A 35 1.48 -0.99 -2.34
C LEU A 35 2.73 -0.78 -1.49
N VAL A 36 3.82 -1.45 -1.83
CA VAL A 36 5.13 -1.13 -1.27
C VAL A 36 5.71 0.06 -2.03
N ASN A 37 6.05 1.12 -1.29
CA ASN A 37 6.64 2.33 -1.83
C ASN A 37 7.89 2.71 -1.01
N SER A 38 9.04 2.77 -1.67
CA SER A 38 10.31 3.17 -1.04
C SER A 38 10.47 4.68 -0.89
N GLY A 39 9.67 5.48 -1.60
CA GLY A 39 9.71 6.93 -1.55
C GLY A 39 8.90 7.54 -0.40
N ILE A 40 8.25 6.73 0.44
CA ILE A 40 7.44 7.21 1.56
C ILE A 40 8.12 6.95 2.92
N SER A 41 7.96 7.89 3.84
CA SER A 41 8.56 7.83 5.18
C SER A 41 7.70 7.07 6.20
N GLY A 42 6.39 7.04 5.99
CA GLY A 42 5.41 6.38 6.85
C GLY A 42 4.65 5.28 6.13
N THR A 43 3.89 4.52 6.90
CA THR A 43 2.90 3.56 6.40
C THR A 43 1.53 4.24 6.43
N PHE A 44 0.75 4.10 5.38
CA PHE A 44 -0.53 4.80 5.21
C PHE A 44 -1.67 3.84 4.95
N ILE A 45 -2.86 4.22 5.42
CA ILE A 45 -4.11 3.53 5.13
C ILE A 45 -5.16 4.53 4.65
N SER A 46 -5.95 4.10 3.67
CA SER A 46 -6.99 4.93 3.06
C SER A 46 -8.12 5.19 4.04
N SER A 47 -8.50 6.46 4.18
CA SER A 47 -9.69 6.88 4.93
C SER A 47 -11.02 6.39 4.33
N GLN A 48 -10.98 5.71 3.17
CA GLN A 48 -12.14 5.05 2.56
C GLN A 48 -12.50 3.73 3.25
N LEU A 49 -11.58 3.18 4.06
CA LEU A 49 -11.87 2.01 4.88
C LEU A 49 -12.58 2.46 6.16
N ASP A 50 -13.73 1.83 6.43
CA ASP A 50 -14.47 2.05 7.67
C ASP A 50 -13.76 1.34 8.83
N LEU A 51 -12.83 2.06 9.47
CA LEU A 51 -11.94 1.55 10.51
C LEU A 51 -12.12 2.33 11.80
N CYS A 52 -12.10 1.62 12.94
CA CYS A 52 -12.03 2.25 14.26
C CYS A 52 -10.61 2.80 14.47
N CYS A 53 -10.44 4.10 14.20
CA CYS A 53 -9.14 4.77 14.25
C CYS A 53 -8.89 5.46 15.59
N ASN A 54 -7.61 5.55 15.95
CA ASN A 54 -7.15 6.33 17.09
C ASN A 54 -6.79 7.76 16.66
N ASN A 55 -6.94 8.72 17.58
CA ASN A 55 -6.48 10.09 17.34
C ASN A 55 -4.99 10.22 17.65
N LEU A 56 -4.27 10.97 16.81
CA LEU A 56 -2.91 11.38 17.08
C LEU A 56 -2.90 12.52 18.10
N ASN A 57 -1.96 12.48 19.04
CA ASN A 57 -1.76 13.56 20.01
C ASN A 57 -1.29 14.88 19.34
N LYS A 58 -0.71 14.78 18.14
CA LYS A 58 -0.24 15.92 17.35
C LYS A 58 -0.60 15.71 15.89
N PHE A 59 -1.03 16.80 15.27
CA PHE A 59 -1.24 16.86 13.83
C PHE A 59 0.08 16.66 13.08
N LEU A 60 0.09 15.74 12.11
CA LEU A 60 1.24 15.51 11.24
C LEU A 60 1.02 16.18 9.89
N LYS A 61 1.94 17.07 9.49
CA LYS A 61 1.92 17.66 8.15
C LYS A 61 2.36 16.62 7.14
N LEU A 62 1.53 16.38 6.13
CA LEU A 62 1.88 15.56 4.98
C LEU A 62 2.55 16.44 3.92
N GLN A 63 3.69 16.00 3.41
CA GLN A 63 4.37 16.63 2.29
C GLN A 63 4.44 15.62 1.15
N LEU A 64 3.93 16.01 -0.02
CA LEU A 64 4.01 15.19 -1.23
C LEU A 64 5.40 15.33 -1.88
N PHE A 65 5.71 14.44 -2.81
CA PHE A 65 7.00 14.39 -3.50
C PHE A 65 7.35 15.68 -4.25
N ASP A 66 6.34 16.38 -4.75
CA ASP A 66 6.44 17.67 -5.44
C ASP A 66 6.58 18.86 -4.47
N ARG A 67 6.63 18.57 -3.16
CA ARG A 67 6.65 19.54 -2.06
C ARG A 67 5.41 20.42 -1.98
N SER A 68 4.37 20.10 -2.74
CA SER A 68 3.09 20.79 -2.63
C SER A 68 2.56 20.61 -1.21
N PRO A 69 2.16 21.70 -0.54
CA PRO A 69 1.57 21.60 0.78
C PRO A 69 0.22 20.88 0.64
N VAL A 70 0.05 19.78 1.37
CA VAL A 70 -1.29 19.21 1.55
C VAL A 70 -1.98 20.06 2.62
N THR A 71 -3.09 20.67 2.26
CA THR A 71 -3.91 21.48 3.17
C THR A 71 -4.47 20.67 4.33
N THR A 72 -4.62 19.36 4.13
CA THR A 72 -5.08 18.39 5.11
C THR A 72 -3.89 17.57 5.63
N GLY A 73 -3.51 17.78 6.87
CA GLY A 73 -2.58 16.86 7.54
C GLY A 73 -3.31 15.71 8.21
N ILE A 74 -2.53 14.85 8.84
CA ILE A 74 -2.99 13.59 9.40
C ILE A 74 -3.26 13.78 10.89
N THR A 75 -4.46 13.39 11.31
CA THR A 75 -4.95 13.48 12.68
C THR A 75 -5.22 12.12 13.31
N GLN A 76 -5.21 11.05 12.52
CA GLN A 76 -5.61 9.72 12.96
C GLN A 76 -4.61 8.66 12.51
N TYR A 77 -4.58 7.58 13.27
CA TYR A 77 -3.84 6.37 12.91
C TYR A 77 -4.66 5.13 13.22
N TYR A 78 -4.35 4.05 12.53
CA TYR A 78 -4.89 2.73 12.75
C TYR A 78 -3.76 1.80 13.20
N ASP A 79 -3.94 1.15 14.35
CA ASP A 79 -2.98 0.20 14.91
C ASP A 79 -3.56 -1.20 14.79
N ASN A 80 -2.84 -2.10 14.13
CA ASN A 80 -3.33 -3.45 13.85
C ASN A 80 -2.17 -4.43 13.56
N ILE A 81 -2.46 -5.73 13.68
CA ILE A 81 -1.58 -6.81 13.27
C ILE A 81 -1.91 -7.20 11.82
N PHE A 82 -0.92 -7.15 10.96
CA PHE A 82 -1.02 -7.51 9.57
C PHE A 82 -0.48 -8.91 9.36
N THR A 83 -1.23 -9.75 8.67
CA THR A 83 -0.77 -11.07 8.22
C THR A 83 -0.50 -11.03 6.72
N LEU A 84 0.69 -11.46 6.31
CA LEU A 84 1.10 -11.61 4.92
C LEU A 84 0.69 -12.99 4.35
N ASP A 85 0.78 -13.15 3.04
CA ASP A 85 0.47 -14.41 2.34
C ASP A 85 1.30 -15.62 2.83
N ASN A 86 2.52 -15.38 3.33
CA ASN A 86 3.38 -16.42 3.91
C ASN A 86 3.15 -16.63 5.41
N ASN A 87 2.04 -16.13 5.96
CA ASN A 87 1.67 -16.14 7.37
C ASN A 87 2.59 -15.35 8.31
N LEU A 88 3.53 -14.55 7.78
CA LEU A 88 4.29 -13.61 8.61
C LEU A 88 3.34 -12.54 9.16
N GLN A 89 3.47 -12.29 10.46
CA GLN A 89 2.68 -11.29 11.16
C GLN A 89 3.55 -10.13 11.62
N PHE A 90 3.02 -8.90 11.55
CA PHE A 90 3.67 -7.73 12.08
C PHE A 90 2.67 -6.70 12.60
N GLN A 91 3.03 -6.02 13.69
CA GLN A 91 2.29 -4.85 14.17
C GLN A 91 2.68 -3.64 13.34
N ALA A 92 1.71 -2.83 12.91
CA ALA A 92 1.99 -1.55 12.26
C ALA A 92 1.03 -0.45 12.69
N TRP A 93 1.57 0.77 12.77
CA TRP A 93 0.82 2.00 12.94
C TRP A 93 0.67 2.68 11.58
N LEU A 94 -0.55 2.73 11.07
CA LEU A 94 -0.86 3.28 9.75
C LEU A 94 -1.51 4.63 9.90
N LEU A 95 -0.88 5.62 9.28
CA LEU A 95 -1.39 6.98 9.23
C LEU A 95 -2.60 7.04 8.29
N VAL A 96 -3.74 7.52 8.80
CA VAL A 96 -4.98 7.57 8.03
C VAL A 96 -4.96 8.81 7.13
N THR A 97 -5.10 8.61 5.82
CA THR A 97 -5.11 9.71 4.86
C THR A 97 -5.91 9.35 3.61
N GLN A 98 -6.20 10.33 2.77
CA GLN A 98 -6.80 10.08 1.47
C GLN A 98 -5.71 9.56 0.52
N LEU A 99 -5.82 8.29 0.14
CA LEU A 99 -4.95 7.68 -0.86
C LEU A 99 -5.62 7.67 -2.24
N LEU A 100 -4.86 7.31 -3.27
CA LEU A 100 -5.41 7.09 -4.61
C LEU A 100 -6.51 6.03 -4.56
N PRO A 101 -7.58 6.13 -5.38
CA PRO A 101 -8.77 5.26 -5.27
C PRO A 101 -8.50 3.75 -5.34
N LEU A 102 -7.37 3.34 -5.94
CA LEU A 102 -6.98 1.93 -6.08
C LEU A 102 -5.92 1.48 -5.05
N THR A 103 -5.47 2.38 -4.18
CA THR A 103 -4.44 2.10 -3.16
C THR A 103 -5.05 2.24 -1.79
N LEU A 104 -5.39 1.11 -1.17
CA LEU A 104 -6.00 1.10 0.16
C LEU A 104 -4.95 1.17 1.27
N ILE A 105 -3.77 0.58 1.03
CA ILE A 105 -2.66 0.52 1.99
C ILE A 105 -1.36 0.83 1.25
N MET A 106 -0.49 1.63 1.87
CA MET A 106 0.84 1.94 1.37
C MET A 106 1.89 1.62 2.44
N LEU A 107 2.78 0.68 2.16
CA LEU A 107 3.84 0.23 3.06
C LEU A 107 5.17 0.83 2.66
N ARG A 108 5.92 1.35 3.63
CA ARG A 108 7.26 1.91 3.39
C ARG A 108 8.31 0.80 3.19
N LEU A 109 9.38 1.08 2.45
CA LEU A 109 10.48 0.11 2.28
C LEU A 109 11.16 -0.31 3.61
N PRO A 110 11.39 0.56 4.60
CA PRO A 110 11.92 0.12 5.90
C PRO A 110 11.08 -0.96 6.57
N TRP A 111 9.76 -1.00 6.34
CA TRP A 111 8.92 -2.09 6.83
C TRP A 111 9.31 -3.46 6.22
N LEU A 112 9.69 -3.50 4.93
CA LEU A 112 10.24 -4.73 4.33
C LEU A 112 11.57 -5.14 4.97
N GLN A 113 12.38 -4.19 5.44
CA GLN A 113 13.64 -4.50 6.12
C GLN A 113 13.37 -5.06 7.53
N ASP A 114 12.37 -4.52 8.23
CA ASP A 114 11.99 -4.95 9.58
C ASP A 114 11.37 -6.37 9.57
N VAL A 115 10.49 -6.65 8.61
CA VAL A 115 9.85 -7.98 8.47
C VAL A 115 10.75 -8.98 7.72
N ASN A 116 11.60 -8.48 6.83
CA ASN A 116 12.52 -9.24 5.96
C ASN A 116 11.89 -10.50 5.34
N PRO A 117 10.74 -10.38 4.63
CA PRO A 117 10.15 -11.52 3.96
C PRO A 117 11.06 -12.02 2.82
N ASN A 118 10.96 -13.30 2.48
CA ASN A 118 11.59 -13.80 1.26
C ASN A 118 10.84 -13.20 0.06
N ILE A 119 11.54 -12.49 -0.83
CA ILE A 119 10.95 -11.82 -1.99
C ILE A 119 11.62 -12.36 -3.25
N ASP A 120 10.81 -12.90 -4.15
CA ASP A 120 11.24 -13.14 -5.52
C ASP A 120 11.24 -11.81 -6.27
N TRP A 121 12.38 -11.12 -6.25
CA TRP A 121 12.56 -9.83 -6.91
C TRP A 121 12.35 -9.88 -8.43
N LYS A 122 12.48 -11.05 -9.07
CA LYS A 122 12.27 -11.20 -10.51
C LYS A 122 10.78 -11.12 -10.85
N ASN A 123 9.95 -11.72 -10.01
CA ASN A 123 8.51 -11.81 -10.21
C ASN A 123 7.71 -10.80 -9.35
N LEU A 124 8.38 -10.10 -8.43
CA LEU A 124 7.80 -9.19 -7.44
C LEU A 124 6.71 -9.89 -6.59
N THR A 125 7.03 -11.08 -6.08
CA THR A 125 6.16 -11.90 -5.23
C THR A 125 6.86 -12.28 -3.91
N MET A 126 6.08 -12.66 -2.90
CA MET A 126 6.58 -13.25 -1.63
C MET A 126 6.40 -14.76 -1.59
#